data_AF-A0A7W5HK56-F1
#
_entry.id   AF-A0A7W5HK56-F1
#
_cell.length_a   1.000
_cell.length_b   1.000
_cell.length_c   1.000
_cell.angle_alpha   90.00
_cell.angle_beta   90.00
_cell.angle_gamma   90.00
#
_symmetry.space_group_name_H-M   'P 1'
#
loop_
_entity.id
_entity.type
_entity.pdbx_description
1 polymer ?
#
loop_
_entity_poly.entity_id
_entity_poly.type
_entity_poly.pdbx_seq_one_letter_code
_entity_poly.pdbx_strand_id
1 'polypeptide(L)'
;MSLTHLNPRGEAHMVDVGDKAESRREARASGVIHMRPATLALLADGDLPKGDVLATARIAGIQAAKRTHELIPLCHALALSKVSVDFRLDEAASCVHVSATCRLTGRTGVEMEALTAVSVACLTLYDMCKAVDKDMEIGSIHLEAKTGGKSGDYHRGPAALEPAPIVTGEGATGEVSLGVRCAMGEPCIRVKCLAELRERLGVGEVSVPFDELESADVAGLKALLTSMDARFAGLDEGRVLCAVNQVMAGNATPLTAEDEVAFFPPVTGG
;
A
#
# COMPACT_ATOMS: atom_id res chain seq x y z
N MET A 1 -19.34 6.66 7.18
CA MET A 1 -18.87 6.16 8.49
C MET A 1 -18.43 7.36 9.32
N SER A 2 -18.88 7.50 10.56
CA SER A 2 -18.39 8.57 11.45
C SER A 2 -17.00 8.19 11.97
N LEU A 3 -16.02 9.09 11.84
CA LEU A 3 -14.68 8.90 12.42
C LEU A 3 -14.81 8.86 13.94
N THR A 4 -14.52 7.72 14.56
CA THR A 4 -14.73 7.54 16.01
C THR A 4 -13.68 8.24 16.88
N HIS A 5 -12.53 8.61 16.31
CA HIS A 5 -11.41 9.22 17.04
C HIS A 5 -11.41 10.76 17.02
N LEU A 6 -12.46 11.37 16.46
CA LEU A 6 -12.63 12.82 16.45
C LEU A 6 -13.86 13.19 17.28
N ASN A 7 -13.74 14.23 18.11
CA ASN A 7 -14.89 14.80 18.80
C ASN A 7 -15.74 15.66 17.84
N PRO A 8 -16.90 16.19 18.27
CA PRO A 8 -17.75 17.04 17.42
C PRO A 8 -17.08 18.34 16.91
N ARG A 9 -15.91 18.72 17.45
CA ARG A 9 -15.10 19.86 17.01
C ARG A 9 -13.96 19.47 16.07
N GLY A 10 -13.80 18.18 15.76
CA GLY A 10 -12.70 17.66 14.93
C GLY A 10 -11.39 17.43 15.69
N GLU A 11 -11.40 17.47 17.02
CA GLU A 11 -10.19 17.25 17.84
C GLU A 11 -10.01 15.75 18.14
N ALA A 12 -8.75 15.31 18.24
CA ALA A 12 -8.40 13.94 18.60
C ALA A 12 -8.95 13.57 19.99
N HIS A 13 -9.69 12.46 20.06
CA HIS A 13 -10.26 11.95 21.30
C HIS A 13 -10.17 10.42 21.35
N MET A 14 -9.73 9.87 22.48
CA MET A 14 -9.72 8.42 22.69
C MET A 14 -11.14 7.94 22.98
N VAL A 15 -11.65 7.03 22.16
CA VAL A 15 -13.02 6.49 22.29
C VAL A 15 -13.22 5.85 23.66
N ASP A 16 -14.28 6.25 24.37
CA ASP A 16 -14.68 5.53 25.59
C ASP A 16 -15.22 4.14 25.23
N VAL A 17 -14.69 3.13 25.92
CA VAL A 17 -15.05 1.73 25.76
C VAL A 17 -15.59 1.12 27.04
N GLY A 18 -15.76 1.89 28.13
CA GLY A 18 -16.13 1.40 29.46
C GLY A 18 -17.40 0.55 29.49
N ASP A 19 -18.43 0.96 28.74
CA ASP A 19 -19.72 0.27 28.67
C ASP A 19 -19.75 -0.92 27.69
N LYS A 20 -18.67 -1.15 26.93
CA LYS A 20 -18.60 -2.28 26.02
C LYS A 20 -18.35 -3.57 26.81
N ALA A 21 -19.07 -4.63 26.45
CA ALA A 21 -18.82 -5.95 27.02
C ALA A 21 -17.42 -6.46 26.65
N GLU A 22 -16.79 -7.16 27.59
CA GLU A 22 -15.55 -7.87 27.32
C GLU A 22 -15.80 -9.11 26.46
N SER A 23 -14.89 -9.35 25.52
CA SER A 23 -14.89 -10.57 24.72
C SER A 23 -13.46 -11.03 24.49
N ARG A 24 -13.28 -12.32 24.21
CA ARG A 24 -12.00 -12.81 23.69
C ARG A 24 -11.76 -12.16 22.33
N ARG A 25 -10.54 -11.66 22.12
CA ARG A 25 -10.12 -10.97 20.91
C ARG A 25 -8.75 -11.45 20.49
N GLU A 26 -8.56 -11.52 19.19
CA GLU A 26 -7.34 -11.98 18.58
C GLU A 26 -7.10 -11.20 17.30
N ALA A 27 -5.85 -10.86 17.02
CA ALA A 27 -5.44 -10.27 15.76
C ALA A 27 -4.15 -10.92 15.29
N ARG A 28 -4.07 -11.17 13.99
CA ARG A 28 -2.86 -11.63 13.30
C ARG A 28 -2.47 -10.58 12.26
N ALA A 29 -1.21 -10.21 12.26
CA ALA A 29 -0.61 -9.34 11.25
C ALA A 29 0.60 -10.02 10.63
N SER A 30 0.99 -9.56 9.44
CA SER A 30 2.16 -10.00 8.72
C SER A 30 2.90 -8.80 8.12
N GLY A 31 4.16 -9.02 7.76
CA GLY A 31 5.04 -8.07 7.10
C GLY A 31 6.20 -8.82 6.45
N VAL A 32 6.95 -8.13 5.59
CA VAL A 32 8.11 -8.70 4.91
C VAL A 32 9.27 -7.72 4.99
N ILE A 33 10.49 -8.24 5.15
CA ILE A 33 11.72 -7.48 4.90
C ILE A 33 12.51 -8.17 3.78
N HIS A 34 12.71 -7.46 2.67
CA HIS A 34 13.55 -7.88 1.56
C HIS A 34 14.99 -7.46 1.81
N MET A 35 15.93 -8.31 1.39
CA MET A 35 17.37 -8.09 1.53
C MET A 35 18.11 -8.78 0.40
N ARG A 36 19.42 -8.54 0.26
CA ARG A 36 20.20 -9.26 -0.74
C ARG A 36 20.29 -10.75 -0.38
N PRO A 37 20.37 -11.66 -1.38
CA PRO A 37 20.50 -13.09 -1.15
C PRO A 37 21.66 -13.44 -0.21
N ALA A 38 22.80 -12.77 -0.36
CA ALA A 38 23.97 -12.96 0.49
C ALA A 38 23.71 -12.58 1.97
N THR A 39 22.87 -11.58 2.21
CA THR A 39 22.49 -11.17 3.57
C THR A 39 21.53 -12.17 4.20
N LEU A 40 20.59 -12.68 3.42
CA LEU A 40 19.70 -13.75 3.89
C LEU A 40 20.47 -15.04 4.19
N ALA A 41 21.48 -15.38 3.39
CA ALA A 41 22.36 -16.53 3.65
C ALA A 41 23.10 -16.37 4.99
N LEU A 42 23.74 -15.22 5.22
CA LEU A 42 24.39 -14.93 6.52
C LEU A 42 23.41 -14.99 7.70
N LEU A 43 22.16 -14.56 7.49
CA LEU A 43 21.11 -14.66 8.50
C LEU A 43 20.72 -16.11 8.79
N ALA A 44 20.60 -16.94 7.75
CA ALA A 44 20.26 -18.35 7.87
C ALA A 44 21.37 -19.16 8.57
N ASP A 45 22.62 -18.85 8.26
CA ASP A 45 23.80 -19.51 8.82
C ASP A 45 24.14 -19.03 10.24
N GLY A 46 23.58 -17.88 10.66
CA GLY A 46 23.85 -17.28 11.97
C GLY A 46 25.19 -16.53 12.04
N ASP A 47 25.81 -16.26 10.89
CA ASP A 47 27.15 -15.66 10.76
C ASP A 47 27.14 -14.11 10.75
N LEU A 48 26.02 -13.50 11.15
CA LEU A 48 25.94 -12.05 11.25
C LEU A 48 26.74 -11.50 12.44
N PRO A 49 27.43 -10.35 12.31
CA PRO A 49 28.32 -9.81 13.36
C PRO A 49 27.67 -9.53 14.71
N LYS A 50 26.34 -9.42 14.74
CA LYS A 50 25.56 -9.00 15.92
C LYS A 50 24.88 -10.16 16.68
N GLY A 51 25.21 -11.41 16.36
CA GLY A 51 24.67 -12.59 17.06
C GLY A 51 23.28 -13.00 16.57
N ASP A 52 22.44 -13.57 17.47
CA ASP A 52 21.14 -14.13 17.10
C ASP A 52 20.11 -13.04 16.75
N VAL A 53 20.04 -12.76 15.45
CA VAL A 53 19.18 -11.73 14.86
C VAL A 53 17.70 -12.06 15.00
N LEU A 54 17.30 -13.31 14.74
CA LEU A 54 15.89 -13.73 14.78
C LEU A 54 15.35 -13.74 16.22
N ALA A 55 16.13 -14.21 17.19
CA ALA A 55 15.73 -14.15 18.59
C ALA A 55 15.60 -12.70 19.07
N THR A 56 16.55 -11.84 18.71
CA THR A 56 16.51 -10.42 19.06
C THR A 56 15.27 -9.74 18.46
N ALA A 57 14.99 -9.96 17.17
CA ALA A 57 13.79 -9.45 16.52
C ALA A 57 12.50 -9.97 17.14
N ARG A 58 12.47 -11.24 17.58
CA ARG A 58 11.32 -11.84 18.28
C ARG A 58 11.02 -11.11 19.58
N ILE A 59 12.05 -10.91 20.40
CA ILE A 59 11.93 -10.23 21.68
C ILE A 59 11.50 -8.78 21.47
N ALA A 60 12.07 -8.09 20.48
CA ALA A 60 11.70 -6.73 20.15
C ALA A 60 10.23 -6.61 19.73
N GLY A 61 9.74 -7.51 18.85
CA GLY A 61 8.33 -7.55 18.48
C GLY A 61 7.38 -7.83 19.66
N ILE A 62 7.75 -8.75 20.56
CA ILE A 62 6.96 -9.03 21.77
C ILE A 62 6.92 -7.83 22.72
N GLN A 63 8.04 -7.12 22.89
CA GLN A 63 8.10 -5.91 23.70
C GLN A 63 7.28 -4.78 23.08
N ALA A 64 7.38 -4.61 21.76
CA ALA A 64 6.63 -3.60 21.02
C ALA A 64 5.13 -3.78 21.15
N ALA A 65 4.62 -5.02 21.03
CA ALA A 65 3.20 -5.33 21.22
C ALA A 65 2.69 -4.78 22.57
N LYS A 66 3.44 -5.00 23.65
CA LYS A 66 3.06 -4.55 25.01
C LYS A 66 3.11 -3.03 25.19
N ARG A 67 3.87 -2.33 24.35
CA ARG A 67 4.08 -0.87 24.39
C ARG A 67 3.35 -0.13 23.28
N THR A 68 2.43 -0.78 22.57
CA THR A 68 1.67 -0.19 21.46
C THR A 68 0.97 1.11 21.87
N HIS A 69 0.34 1.14 23.04
CA HIS A 69 -0.35 2.32 23.57
C HIS A 69 0.58 3.50 23.91
N GLU A 70 1.89 3.27 24.09
CA GLU A 70 2.88 4.35 24.25
C GLU A 70 3.27 4.96 22.91
N LEU A 71 3.13 4.19 21.81
CA LEU A 71 3.55 4.58 20.46
C LEU A 71 2.41 5.15 19.63
N ILE A 72 1.20 4.60 19.77
CA ILE A 72 0.02 4.99 19.00
C ILE A 72 -0.89 5.87 19.88
N PRO A 73 -0.98 7.19 19.64
CA PRO A 73 -1.49 8.17 20.62
C PRO A 73 -2.89 7.92 21.19
N LEU A 74 -3.78 7.27 20.44
CA LEU A 74 -5.19 7.06 20.83
C LEU A 74 -5.52 5.58 21.08
N CYS A 75 -4.52 4.71 21.18
CA CYS A 75 -4.72 3.32 21.59
C CYS A 75 -4.91 3.23 23.11
N HIS A 76 -5.82 2.37 23.54
CA HIS A 76 -5.99 2.03 24.95
C HIS A 76 -4.81 1.20 25.45
N ALA A 77 -4.46 1.33 26.73
CA ALA A 77 -3.57 0.37 27.38
C ALA A 77 -4.29 -0.96 27.58
N LEU A 78 -3.70 -2.07 27.11
CA LEU A 78 -4.34 -3.39 27.08
C LEU A 78 -3.48 -4.44 27.77
N ALA A 79 -4.12 -5.26 28.62
CA ALA A 79 -3.48 -6.42 29.24
C ALA A 79 -3.48 -7.61 28.26
N LEU A 80 -2.43 -7.72 27.45
CA LEU A 80 -2.25 -8.82 26.49
C LEU A 80 -2.08 -10.17 27.22
N SER A 81 -2.86 -11.16 26.81
CA SER A 81 -2.78 -12.53 27.35
C SER A 81 -1.84 -13.43 26.55
N LYS A 82 -1.60 -13.11 25.27
CA LYS A 82 -0.62 -13.80 24.41
C LYS A 82 -0.06 -12.83 23.38
N VAL A 83 1.24 -12.95 23.14
CA VAL A 83 1.93 -12.41 21.97
C VAL A 83 2.83 -13.51 21.40
N SER A 84 2.74 -13.78 20.11
CA SER A 84 3.74 -14.57 19.37
C SER A 84 4.20 -13.79 18.15
N VAL A 85 5.47 -13.91 17.82
CA VAL A 85 6.10 -13.32 16.64
C VAL A 85 6.91 -14.44 16.00
N ASP A 86 6.72 -14.71 14.73
CA ASP A 86 7.29 -15.83 13.99
C ASP A 86 7.91 -15.38 12.67
N PHE A 87 8.95 -16.10 12.23
CA PHE A 87 9.74 -15.77 11.05
C PHE A 87 9.78 -16.95 10.10
N ARG A 88 9.66 -16.67 8.80
CA ARG A 88 9.91 -17.64 7.72
C ARG A 88 10.87 -17.00 6.73
N LEU A 89 12.04 -17.61 6.56
CA LEU A 89 13.00 -17.21 5.54
C LEU A 89 12.52 -17.73 4.18
N ASP A 90 12.62 -16.90 3.16
CA ASP A 90 12.27 -17.24 1.78
C ASP A 90 13.48 -16.94 0.89
N GLU A 91 14.28 -17.97 0.64
CA GLU A 91 15.51 -17.86 -0.16
C GLU A 91 15.22 -17.46 -1.60
N ALA A 92 14.11 -17.97 -2.18
CA ALA A 92 13.71 -17.68 -3.54
C ALA A 92 13.33 -16.20 -3.71
N ALA A 93 12.60 -15.64 -2.75
CA ALA A 93 12.22 -14.22 -2.75
C ALA A 93 13.24 -13.29 -2.07
N SER A 94 14.33 -13.85 -1.54
CA SER A 94 15.36 -13.12 -0.76
C SER A 94 14.77 -12.23 0.33
N CYS A 95 13.88 -12.79 1.15
CA CYS A 95 13.19 -12.03 2.18
C CYS A 95 12.92 -12.84 3.46
N VAL A 96 12.55 -12.13 4.51
CA VAL A 96 12.03 -12.71 5.75
C VAL A 96 10.59 -12.30 5.90
N HIS A 97 9.69 -13.29 5.91
CA HIS A 97 8.30 -13.08 6.30
C HIS A 97 8.22 -13.04 7.82
N VAL A 98 7.60 -11.99 8.34
CA VAL A 98 7.35 -11.78 9.76
C VAL A 98 5.85 -11.89 9.98
N SER A 99 5.43 -12.63 11.00
CA SER A 99 4.03 -12.65 11.42
C SER A 99 3.91 -12.52 12.93
N ALA A 100 2.87 -11.84 13.39
CA ALA A 100 2.59 -11.71 14.81
C ALA A 100 1.12 -12.03 15.11
N THR A 101 0.88 -12.67 16.25
CA THR A 101 -0.47 -12.92 16.79
C THR A 101 -0.57 -12.36 18.20
N CYS A 102 -1.54 -11.49 18.43
CA CYS A 102 -1.86 -10.93 19.75
C CYS A 102 -3.25 -11.38 20.20
N ARG A 103 -3.41 -11.64 21.51
CA ARG A 103 -4.70 -12.01 22.11
C ARG A 103 -4.92 -11.31 23.45
N LEU A 104 -6.20 -11.08 23.77
CA LEU A 104 -6.67 -10.67 25.10
C LEU A 104 -8.13 -11.04 25.31
N THR A 105 -8.63 -10.81 26.52
CA THR A 105 -10.06 -10.66 26.81
C THR A 105 -10.28 -9.20 27.22
N GLY A 106 -11.15 -8.48 26.52
CA GLY A 106 -11.31 -7.04 26.75
C GLY A 106 -12.29 -6.35 25.82
N ARG A 107 -12.35 -5.02 25.93
CA ARG A 107 -13.41 -4.17 25.36
C ARG A 107 -13.10 -3.61 23.97
N THR A 108 -11.83 -3.62 23.56
CA THR A 108 -11.34 -3.17 22.26
C THR A 108 -10.40 -4.20 21.64
N GLY A 109 -10.22 -4.13 20.32
CA GLY A 109 -9.41 -5.06 19.54
C GLY A 109 -7.91 -4.93 19.80
N VAL A 110 -7.14 -5.84 19.19
CA VAL A 110 -5.66 -5.92 19.31
C VAL A 110 -4.95 -5.85 17.96
N GLU A 111 -5.61 -5.23 16.97
CA GLU A 111 -5.06 -5.05 15.62
C GLU A 111 -3.73 -4.29 15.67
N MET A 112 -3.68 -3.22 16.47
CA MET A 112 -2.52 -2.34 16.57
C MET A 112 -1.35 -3.04 17.27
N GLU A 113 -1.61 -3.90 18.26
CA GLU A 113 -0.56 -4.67 18.92
C GLU A 113 0.10 -5.65 17.96
N ALA A 114 -0.68 -6.33 17.12
CA ALA A 114 -0.15 -7.24 16.11
C ALA A 114 0.66 -6.48 15.03
N LEU A 115 0.14 -5.36 14.52
CA LEU A 115 0.83 -4.54 13.51
C LEU A 115 2.12 -3.92 14.05
N THR A 116 2.11 -3.42 15.28
CA THR A 116 3.29 -2.83 15.94
C THR A 116 4.35 -3.90 16.18
N ALA A 117 3.95 -5.10 16.61
CA ALA A 117 4.88 -6.22 16.81
C ALA A 117 5.64 -6.59 15.52
N VAL A 118 4.92 -6.73 14.39
CA VAL A 118 5.52 -6.98 13.08
C VAL A 118 6.46 -5.84 12.68
N SER A 119 6.01 -4.60 12.81
CA SER A 119 6.76 -3.41 12.39
C SER A 119 8.10 -3.31 13.11
N VAL A 120 8.09 -3.46 14.44
CA VAL A 120 9.30 -3.37 15.24
C VAL A 120 10.20 -4.60 15.06
N ALA A 121 9.64 -5.79 14.85
CA ALA A 121 10.43 -6.96 14.48
C ALA A 121 11.18 -6.73 13.15
N CYS A 122 10.51 -6.20 12.11
CA CYS A 122 11.15 -5.83 10.85
C CYS A 122 12.23 -4.76 11.03
N LEU A 123 11.96 -3.70 11.80
CA LEU A 123 12.96 -2.66 12.11
C LEU A 123 14.17 -3.23 12.86
N THR A 124 13.95 -4.22 13.72
CA THR A 124 15.03 -4.90 14.45
C THR A 124 15.86 -5.77 13.51
N LEU A 125 15.22 -6.52 12.60
CA LEU A 125 15.94 -7.24 11.54
C LEU A 125 16.80 -6.28 10.72
N TYR A 126 16.25 -5.13 10.33
CA TYR A 126 17.00 -4.09 9.65
C TYR A 126 18.20 -3.62 10.47
N ASP A 127 18.01 -3.24 11.74
CA ASP A 127 19.10 -2.76 12.60
C ASP A 127 20.25 -3.77 12.73
N MET A 128 19.90 -5.05 12.83
CA MET A 128 20.83 -6.15 13.01
C MET A 128 21.60 -6.48 11.72
N CYS A 129 20.99 -6.27 10.54
CA CYS A 129 21.60 -6.58 9.24
C CYS A 129 22.22 -5.36 8.53
N LYS A 130 21.91 -4.11 8.92
CA LYS A 130 22.33 -2.89 8.18
C LYS A 130 23.84 -2.67 8.02
N ALA A 131 24.65 -3.38 8.80
CA ALA A 131 26.10 -3.32 8.67
C ALA A 131 26.59 -4.02 7.40
N VAL A 132 25.90 -5.08 6.99
CA VAL A 132 26.22 -5.83 5.77
C VAL A 132 25.36 -5.38 4.60
N ASP A 133 24.12 -4.95 4.82
CA ASP A 133 23.15 -4.57 3.78
C ASP A 133 22.30 -3.36 4.16
N LYS A 134 22.46 -2.23 3.48
CA LYS A 134 21.69 -1.01 3.79
C LYS A 134 20.45 -0.84 2.92
N ASP A 135 20.36 -1.58 1.82
CA ASP A 135 19.31 -1.43 0.82
C ASP A 135 18.09 -2.33 1.10
N MET A 136 18.01 -2.90 2.31
CA MET A 136 16.87 -3.69 2.74
C MET A 136 15.58 -2.87 2.73
N GLU A 137 14.48 -3.49 2.33
CA GLU A 137 13.17 -2.85 2.24
C GLU A 137 12.18 -3.54 3.18
N ILE A 138 11.51 -2.76 4.04
CA ILE A 138 10.42 -3.24 4.89
C ILE A 138 9.10 -2.90 4.20
N GLY A 139 8.27 -3.90 3.96
CA GLY A 139 7.02 -3.72 3.23
C GLY A 139 5.93 -4.69 3.65
N SER A 140 4.79 -4.59 2.97
CA SER A 140 3.64 -5.50 3.11
C SER A 140 3.17 -5.68 4.56
N ILE A 141 3.28 -4.65 5.40
CA ILE A 141 2.81 -4.71 6.79
C ILE A 141 1.31 -4.52 6.81
N HIS A 142 0.57 -5.56 7.20
CA HIS A 142 -0.87 -5.51 7.15
C HIS A 142 -1.56 -6.53 8.06
N LEU A 143 -2.82 -6.26 8.42
CA LEU A 143 -3.65 -7.14 9.23
C LEU A 143 -4.15 -8.32 8.39
N GLU A 144 -3.87 -9.55 8.82
CA GLU A 144 -4.31 -10.79 8.16
C GLU A 144 -5.69 -11.22 8.63
N ALA A 145 -5.90 -11.19 9.94
CA ALA A 145 -7.16 -11.57 10.52
C ALA A 145 -7.39 -10.87 11.85
N LYS A 146 -8.65 -10.69 12.22
CA LYS A 146 -9.04 -10.42 13.60
C LYS A 146 -10.33 -11.13 13.95
N THR A 147 -10.49 -11.47 15.22
CA THR A 147 -11.73 -12.05 15.72
C THR A 147 -12.21 -11.35 16.98
N GLY A 148 -13.53 -11.38 17.18
CA GLY A 148 -14.20 -10.83 18.35
C GLY A 148 -14.51 -9.33 18.29
N GLY A 149 -15.44 -8.91 19.15
CA GLY A 149 -15.98 -7.56 19.18
C GLY A 149 -17.16 -7.32 18.23
N LYS A 150 -17.76 -6.13 18.34
CA LYS A 150 -19.00 -5.78 17.64
C LYS A 150 -18.85 -5.74 16.11
N SER A 151 -17.65 -5.46 15.58
CA SER A 151 -17.40 -5.41 14.14
C SER A 151 -17.40 -6.78 13.48
N GLY A 152 -17.46 -7.86 14.26
CA GLY A 152 -17.29 -9.22 13.77
C GLY A 152 -15.85 -9.54 13.39
N ASP A 153 -15.69 -10.75 12.86
CA ASP A 153 -14.42 -11.29 12.42
C ASP A 153 -14.05 -10.72 11.05
N TYR A 154 -12.77 -10.48 10.85
CA TYR A 154 -12.21 -10.05 9.58
C TYR A 154 -11.12 -11.02 9.18
N HIS A 155 -11.12 -11.39 7.91
CA HIS A 155 -10.04 -12.08 7.25
C HIS A 155 -9.69 -11.30 6.00
N ARG A 156 -8.40 -11.04 5.81
CA ARG A 156 -7.88 -10.51 4.56
C ARG A 156 -8.29 -11.47 3.46
N GLY A 157 -9.05 -10.98 2.48
CA GLY A 157 -9.30 -11.71 1.25
C GLY A 157 -7.96 -12.03 0.57
N PRO A 158 -7.91 -12.99 -0.36
CA PRO A 158 -6.72 -13.15 -1.19
C PRO A 158 -6.35 -11.76 -1.70
N ALA A 159 -5.06 -11.39 -1.60
CA ALA A 159 -4.59 -10.20 -2.29
C ALA A 159 -5.18 -10.31 -3.69
N ALA A 160 -6.02 -9.37 -4.09
CA ALA A 160 -6.33 -9.26 -5.49
C ALA A 160 -4.94 -9.19 -6.12
N LEU A 161 -4.60 -10.21 -6.91
CA LEU A 161 -3.65 -10.02 -7.97
C LEU A 161 -4.33 -8.97 -8.85
N GLU A 162 -4.29 -7.70 -8.43
CA GLU A 162 -4.10 -6.60 -9.35
C GLU A 162 -2.97 -7.13 -10.22
N PRO A 163 -3.26 -7.52 -11.46
CA PRO A 163 -2.30 -8.27 -12.25
C PRO A 163 -1.01 -7.48 -12.20
N ALA A 164 0.02 -8.11 -11.63
CA ALA A 164 1.35 -7.52 -11.64
C ALA A 164 1.60 -7.11 -13.10
N PRO A 165 2.04 -5.86 -13.36
CA PRO A 165 2.33 -5.47 -14.72
C PRO A 165 3.26 -6.53 -15.31
N ILE A 166 2.80 -7.15 -16.39
CA ILE A 166 3.53 -8.20 -17.08
C ILE A 166 4.84 -7.58 -17.57
N VAL A 167 5.97 -8.03 -17.03
CA VAL A 167 7.28 -7.76 -17.60
C VAL A 167 7.61 -8.89 -18.56
N THR A 168 7.57 -8.60 -19.86
CA THR A 168 8.07 -9.52 -20.89
C THR A 168 9.07 -8.82 -21.80
N GLY A 169 10.37 -9.04 -21.56
CA GLY A 169 11.39 -8.95 -22.60
C GLY A 169 12.68 -8.25 -22.16
N GLU A 170 13.81 -8.92 -22.35
CA GLU A 170 15.07 -8.24 -22.61
C GLU A 170 15.01 -7.78 -24.08
N GLY A 171 14.89 -6.48 -24.34
CA GLY A 171 14.92 -5.99 -25.72
C GLY A 171 16.25 -6.29 -26.40
N ALA A 172 16.27 -6.28 -27.73
CA ALA A 172 17.53 -6.21 -28.49
C ALA A 172 18.28 -4.87 -28.30
N THR A 173 17.72 -3.95 -27.50
CA THR A 173 18.38 -2.92 -26.66
C THR A 173 17.65 -2.69 -25.31
N GLY A 174 16.98 -3.70 -24.75
CA GLY A 174 16.31 -3.58 -23.44
C GLY A 174 14.91 -2.93 -23.40
N GLU A 175 14.22 -2.75 -24.52
CA GLU A 175 12.84 -2.21 -24.55
C GLU A 175 11.76 -3.27 -24.83
N VAL A 176 10.66 -3.16 -24.09
CA VAL A 176 9.52 -4.09 -23.98
C VAL A 176 8.21 -3.40 -24.40
N SER A 177 7.40 -4.12 -25.19
CA SER A 177 5.93 -3.95 -25.33
C SER A 177 5.36 -5.33 -25.73
N LEU A 178 4.14 -5.77 -25.35
CA LEU A 178 2.85 -5.14 -25.59
C LEU A 178 1.79 -5.51 -24.53
N GLY A 179 0.93 -4.56 -24.17
CA GLY A 179 -0.23 -4.76 -23.29
C GLY A 179 -1.47 -5.34 -23.99
N VAL A 180 -2.43 -5.85 -23.20
CA VAL A 180 -3.74 -6.28 -23.71
C VAL A 180 -4.53 -5.04 -24.18
N ARG A 181 -4.91 -5.06 -25.46
CA ARG A 181 -5.70 -4.02 -26.15
C ARG A 181 -7.04 -3.81 -25.45
N CYS A 182 -7.62 -2.61 -25.63
CA CYS A 182 -9.06 -2.40 -25.43
C CYS A 182 -9.84 -3.59 -25.98
N ALA A 183 -11.00 -3.93 -25.38
CA ALA A 183 -11.84 -5.08 -25.75
C ALA A 183 -12.27 -5.14 -27.24
N MET A 184 -11.82 -4.19 -28.05
CA MET A 184 -12.06 -3.98 -29.48
C MET A 184 -10.87 -4.33 -30.39
N GLY A 185 -9.68 -4.71 -29.86
CA GLY A 185 -8.54 -5.12 -30.69
C GLY A 185 -7.77 -3.99 -31.40
N GLU A 186 -8.07 -2.74 -31.07
CA GLU A 186 -7.48 -1.51 -31.65
C GLU A 186 -6.54 -0.79 -30.64
N PRO A 187 -5.54 -0.02 -31.12
CA PRO A 187 -4.64 0.77 -30.27
C PRO A 187 -5.42 1.85 -29.49
N CYS A 188 -5.23 1.93 -28.18
CA CYS A 188 -6.02 2.85 -27.34
C CYS A 188 -5.26 3.38 -26.12
N ILE A 189 -5.44 4.67 -25.83
CA ILE A 189 -4.93 5.33 -24.64
C ILE A 189 -5.92 5.13 -23.48
N ARG A 190 -5.42 4.83 -22.29
CA ARG A 190 -6.23 4.78 -21.07
C ARG A 190 -6.19 6.13 -20.37
N VAL A 191 -7.36 6.71 -20.13
CA VAL A 191 -7.49 8.02 -19.48
C VAL A 191 -8.17 7.88 -18.13
N LYS A 192 -7.54 8.36 -17.06
CA LYS A 192 -8.08 8.36 -15.70
C LYS A 192 -8.39 9.78 -15.23
N CYS A 193 -9.56 9.96 -14.62
CA CYS A 193 -9.94 11.21 -13.95
C CYS A 193 -9.93 10.98 -12.45
N LEU A 194 -9.14 11.77 -11.71
CA LEU A 194 -8.91 11.54 -10.28
C LEU A 194 -9.48 12.66 -9.40
N ALA A 195 -9.65 12.36 -8.10
CA ALA A 195 -10.11 13.30 -7.07
C ALA A 195 -11.41 14.04 -7.46
N GLU A 196 -11.52 15.34 -7.18
CA GLU A 196 -12.69 16.17 -7.49
C GLU A 196 -13.02 16.17 -9.00
N LEU A 197 -12.02 16.01 -9.87
CA LEU A 197 -12.26 15.94 -11.31
C LEU A 197 -13.10 14.71 -11.69
N ARG A 198 -12.90 13.58 -11.00
CA ARG A 198 -13.73 12.37 -11.17
C ARG A 198 -15.19 12.64 -10.85
N GLU A 199 -15.44 13.31 -9.74
CA GLU A 199 -16.80 13.61 -9.27
C GLU A 199 -17.47 14.63 -10.18
N ARG A 200 -16.73 15.66 -10.60
CA ARG A 200 -17.20 16.70 -11.51
C ARG A 200 -17.55 16.16 -12.90
N LEU A 201 -16.75 15.24 -13.44
CA LEU A 201 -16.96 14.65 -14.76
C LEU A 201 -17.90 13.43 -14.73
N GLY A 202 -18.13 12.84 -13.55
CA GLY A 202 -18.91 11.61 -13.41
C GLY A 202 -18.29 10.39 -14.09
N VAL A 203 -16.99 10.43 -14.41
CA VAL A 203 -16.25 9.38 -15.12
C VAL A 203 -14.94 9.14 -14.39
N GLY A 204 -14.64 7.89 -14.04
CA GLY A 204 -13.37 7.48 -13.42
C GLY A 204 -12.29 7.13 -14.43
N GLU A 205 -12.68 6.46 -15.50
CA GLU A 205 -11.77 5.96 -16.53
C GLU A 205 -12.50 5.92 -17.87
N VAL A 206 -11.77 6.22 -18.95
CA VAL A 206 -12.23 6.12 -20.33
C VAL A 206 -11.08 5.65 -21.22
N SER A 207 -11.40 4.82 -22.21
CA SER A 207 -10.47 4.41 -23.25
C SER A 207 -10.69 5.21 -24.51
N VAL A 208 -9.61 5.71 -25.10
CA VAL A 208 -9.64 6.56 -26.29
C VAL A 208 -8.85 5.88 -27.41
N PRO A 209 -9.42 5.68 -28.61
CA PRO A 209 -8.69 5.13 -29.74
C PRO A 209 -7.50 6.04 -30.11
N PHE A 210 -6.31 5.46 -30.21
CA PHE A 210 -5.10 6.23 -30.52
C PHE A 210 -5.13 6.77 -31.95
N ASP A 211 -5.68 6.00 -32.89
CA ASP A 211 -5.72 6.36 -34.30
C ASP A 211 -6.70 7.52 -34.61
N GLU A 212 -7.57 7.87 -33.67
CA GLU A 212 -8.50 9.00 -33.79
C GLU A 212 -7.89 10.33 -33.31
N LEU A 213 -6.67 10.32 -32.78
CA LEU A 213 -5.98 11.52 -32.34
C LEU A 213 -5.50 12.36 -33.54
N GLU A 214 -5.94 13.61 -33.63
CA GLU A 214 -5.41 14.56 -34.62
C GLU A 214 -3.91 14.85 -34.40
N SER A 215 -3.47 14.86 -33.13
CA SER A 215 -2.07 14.92 -32.72
C SER A 215 -1.78 13.88 -31.63
N ALA A 216 -0.66 13.16 -31.77
CA ALA A 216 -0.23 12.15 -30.80
C ALA A 216 0.44 12.78 -29.57
N ASP A 217 -0.24 13.72 -28.92
CA ASP A 217 0.18 14.40 -27.70
C ASP A 217 -1.01 14.64 -26.76
N VAL A 218 -0.73 15.10 -25.54
CA VAL A 218 -1.76 15.36 -24.52
C VAL A 218 -2.78 16.40 -25.01
N ALA A 219 -2.39 17.38 -25.82
CA ALA A 219 -3.31 18.36 -26.39
C ALA A 219 -4.31 17.70 -27.34
N GLY A 220 -3.84 16.84 -28.24
CA GLY A 220 -4.70 16.08 -29.16
C GLY A 220 -5.66 15.16 -28.42
N LEU A 221 -5.20 14.54 -27.33
CA LEU A 221 -6.05 13.72 -26.47
C LEU A 221 -7.15 14.53 -25.79
N LYS A 222 -6.85 15.72 -25.27
CA LYS A 222 -7.85 16.62 -24.66
C LYS A 222 -8.88 17.09 -25.69
N ALA A 223 -8.43 17.41 -26.89
CA ALA A 223 -9.31 17.81 -28.00
C ALA A 223 -10.27 16.69 -28.39
N LEU A 224 -9.76 15.46 -28.52
CA LEU A 224 -10.57 14.27 -28.84
C LEU A 224 -11.57 13.95 -27.71
N LEU A 225 -11.13 13.97 -26.45
CA LEU A 225 -12.04 13.77 -25.31
C LEU A 225 -13.18 14.80 -25.30
N THR A 226 -12.86 16.06 -25.57
CA THR A 226 -13.84 17.15 -25.62
C THR A 226 -14.83 16.99 -26.78
N SER A 227 -14.38 16.48 -27.93
CA SER A 227 -15.25 16.22 -29.08
C SER A 227 -16.14 14.99 -28.89
N MET A 228 -15.63 13.96 -28.19
CA MET A 228 -16.40 12.77 -27.82
C MET A 228 -17.51 13.09 -26.80
N ASP A 229 -17.22 13.93 -25.81
CA ASP A 229 -18.19 14.32 -24.80
C ASP A 229 -17.90 15.71 -24.20
N ALA A 230 -18.89 16.60 -24.27
CA ALA A 230 -18.78 17.99 -23.82
C ALA A 230 -18.39 18.14 -22.33
N ARG A 231 -18.56 17.10 -21.51
CA ARG A 231 -18.11 17.12 -20.11
C ARG A 231 -16.61 17.37 -19.97
N PHE A 232 -15.80 16.94 -20.94
CA PHE A 232 -14.34 17.09 -20.91
C PHE A 232 -13.83 18.48 -21.32
N ALA A 233 -14.71 19.41 -21.73
CA ALA A 233 -14.32 20.76 -22.13
C ALA A 233 -13.51 21.53 -21.06
N GLY A 234 -13.68 21.17 -19.78
CA GLY A 234 -12.95 21.76 -18.66
C GLY A 234 -11.52 21.24 -18.45
N LEU A 235 -11.00 20.34 -19.30
CA LEU A 235 -9.62 19.81 -19.21
C LEU A 235 -8.55 20.82 -19.67
N ASP A 236 -8.94 21.81 -20.48
CA ASP A 236 -8.06 22.88 -20.94
C ASP A 236 -8.10 24.13 -20.04
N GLU A 237 -9.02 24.18 -19.08
CA GLU A 237 -8.98 25.16 -18.03
C GLU A 237 -7.73 24.90 -17.19
N GLY A 238 -6.74 25.80 -17.23
CA GLY A 238 -5.37 25.65 -16.69
C GLY A 238 -5.20 25.35 -15.18
N ARG A 239 -6.26 24.88 -14.53
CA ARG A 239 -6.27 24.25 -13.20
C ARG A 239 -6.18 22.73 -13.27
N VAL A 240 -6.41 22.08 -14.42
CA VAL A 240 -6.27 20.62 -14.52
C VAL A 240 -4.83 20.23 -14.86
N LEU A 241 -4.22 19.45 -13.97
CA LEU A 241 -2.90 18.84 -14.16
C LEU A 241 -3.03 17.52 -14.92
N CYS A 242 -1.93 17.14 -15.58
CA CYS A 242 -1.82 15.92 -16.35
C CYS A 242 -0.57 15.14 -15.92
N ALA A 243 -0.69 13.81 -15.86
CA ALA A 243 0.45 12.91 -15.78
C ALA A 243 0.31 11.81 -16.83
N VAL A 244 1.40 11.47 -17.51
CA VAL A 244 1.49 10.32 -18.42
C VAL A 244 2.35 9.28 -17.73
N ASN A 245 1.83 8.06 -17.56
CA ASN A 245 2.50 6.95 -16.86
C ASN A 245 3.09 7.37 -15.50
N GLN A 246 2.27 8.09 -14.70
CA GLN A 246 2.62 8.62 -13.37
C GLN A 246 3.66 9.76 -13.35
N VAL A 247 4.10 10.24 -14.51
CA VAL A 247 5.04 11.38 -14.64
C VAL A 247 4.27 12.63 -15.06
N MET A 248 4.49 13.74 -14.35
CA MET A 248 3.89 15.04 -14.71
C MET A 248 4.16 15.41 -16.16
N ALA A 249 3.10 15.75 -16.88
CA ALA A 249 3.13 15.98 -18.32
C ALA A 249 2.45 17.31 -18.69
N GLY A 250 2.94 17.93 -19.75
CA GLY A 250 2.33 19.12 -20.35
C GLY A 250 1.52 18.78 -21.59
N ASN A 251 0.84 19.76 -22.15
CA ASN A 251 0.03 19.58 -23.37
C ASN A 251 0.83 19.06 -24.58
N ALA A 252 2.12 19.43 -24.68
CA ALA A 252 3.00 18.99 -25.77
C ALA A 252 3.69 17.64 -25.51
N THR A 253 3.37 16.95 -24.41
CA THR A 253 3.96 15.64 -24.11
C THR A 253 3.44 14.61 -25.13
N PRO A 254 4.33 13.92 -25.87
CA PRO A 254 3.92 12.93 -26.86
C PRO A 254 3.29 11.71 -26.17
N LEU A 255 2.37 11.07 -26.88
CA LEU A 255 1.65 9.89 -26.42
C LEU A 255 1.85 8.71 -27.36
N THR A 256 1.73 7.52 -26.81
CA THR A 256 1.69 6.24 -27.50
C THR A 256 0.37 5.52 -27.24
N ALA A 257 0.06 4.55 -28.09
CA ALA A 257 -1.13 3.72 -27.97
C ALA A 257 -1.17 2.81 -26.72
N GLU A 258 -0.14 2.84 -25.87
CA GLU A 258 -0.06 2.05 -24.63
C GLU A 258 -0.06 2.93 -23.38
N ASP A 259 -0.12 4.25 -23.54
CA ASP A 259 0.00 5.17 -22.41
C ASP A 259 -1.24 5.22 -21.52
N GLU A 260 -0.98 5.40 -20.23
CA GLU A 260 -1.97 5.81 -19.25
C GLU A 260 -1.83 7.30 -18.97
N VAL A 261 -2.90 8.07 -19.20
CA VAL A 261 -2.96 9.51 -18.97
C VAL A 261 -3.91 9.81 -17.81
N ALA A 262 -3.44 10.48 -16.77
CA ALA A 262 -4.23 10.88 -15.62
C ALA A 262 -4.44 12.40 -15.60
N PHE A 263 -5.71 12.82 -15.48
CA PHE A 263 -6.10 14.21 -15.24
C PHE A 263 -6.57 14.40 -13.78
N PHE A 264 -6.11 15.47 -13.14
CA PHE A 264 -6.41 15.74 -11.73
C PHE A 264 -6.32 17.24 -11.40
N PRO A 265 -7.05 17.74 -10.38
CA PRO A 265 -6.92 19.12 -9.94
C PRO A 265 -5.54 19.37 -9.30
N PRO A 266 -5.10 20.64 -9.15
CA PRO A 266 -3.86 20.94 -8.45
C PRO A 266 -4.05 20.58 -6.97
N VAL A 267 -3.05 19.95 -6.37
CA VAL A 267 -3.04 19.74 -4.92
C VAL A 267 -2.83 21.10 -4.27
N THR A 268 -3.91 21.76 -3.86
CA THR A 268 -3.81 22.91 -2.96
C THR A 268 -3.60 22.35 -1.56
N GLY A 269 -2.33 22.34 -1.13
CA GLY A 269 -2.00 22.04 0.26
C GLY A 269 -2.61 23.10 1.16
N GLY A 270 -3.46 22.67 2.09
CA GLY A 270 -3.57 23.30 3.41
C GLY A 270 -2.41 22.88 4.30
#